data_AF-A0A847M1H7-F1
#
_entry.id   AF-A0A847M1H7-F1
#
_cell.length_a   1.000
_cell.length_b   1.000
_cell.length_c   1.000
_cell.angle_alpha   90.00
_cell.angle_beta   90.00
_cell.angle_gamma   90.00
#
_symmetry.space_group_name_H-M   'P 1'
#
loop_
_entity.id
_entity.type
_entity.pdbx_description
1 polymer ?
#
loop_
_entity_poly.entity_id
_entity_poly.type
_entity_poly.pdbx_seq_one_letter_code
_entity_poly.pdbx_strand_id
1 'polypeptide(L)'
;LTPDNNPVENAIRPFVIGRKNWLFHDTPQGATASARLYSLIETAKANGHEPSRYLRYLFATYPTYSDKTKAAAHLLPYNLLPSSY
;
A
#
# COMPACT_ATOMS: atom_id res chain seq x y z
N LEU A 1 -28.15 19.90 8.69
CA LEU A 1 -27.18 18.80 8.88
C LEU A 1 -25.95 19.13 8.05
N THR A 2 -24.90 19.65 8.70
CA THR A 2 -23.57 19.76 8.09
C THR A 2 -22.97 18.35 8.02
N PRO A 3 -22.41 17.90 6.89
CA PRO A 3 -21.79 16.58 6.82
C PRO A 3 -20.58 16.50 7.75
N ASP A 4 -20.55 15.51 8.64
CA ASP A 4 -19.41 15.20 9.49
C ASP A 4 -18.27 14.61 8.64
N ASN A 5 -17.18 15.35 8.48
CA ASN A 5 -16.00 14.93 7.73
C ASN A 5 -14.98 14.15 8.59
N ASN A 6 -15.24 14.04 9.89
CA ASN A 6 -14.33 13.46 10.89
C ASN A 6 -13.84 12.03 10.53
N PRO A 7 -14.65 11.13 9.95
CA PRO A 7 -14.16 9.81 9.50
C PRO A 7 -13.12 9.91 8.39
N VAL A 8 -13.32 10.82 7.42
CA VAL A 8 -12.40 11.03 6.30
C VAL A 8 -11.11 11.66 6.80
N GLU A 9 -11.19 12.64 7.69
CA GLU A 9 -10.02 13.25 8.32
C GLU A 9 -9.21 12.24 9.14
N ASN A 10 -9.89 11.37 9.90
CA ASN A 10 -9.25 10.29 10.66
C ASN A 10 -8.52 9.31 9.74
N ALA A 11 -9.10 8.96 8.59
CA ALA A 11 -8.49 8.06 7.62
C ALA A 11 -7.24 8.65 6.94
N ILE A 12 -7.24 9.96 6.64
CA ILE A 12 -6.09 10.61 5.99
C ILE A 12 -4.99 11.06 6.96
N ARG A 13 -5.31 11.24 8.25
CA ARG A 13 -4.35 11.73 9.25
C ARG A 13 -3.05 10.91 9.36
N PRO A 14 -3.06 9.56 9.34
CA PRO A 14 -1.84 8.76 9.35
C PRO A 14 -0.94 9.02 8.14
N PHE A 15 -1.52 9.23 6.96
CA PHE A 15 -0.79 9.59 5.74
C PHE A 15 -0.15 10.99 5.88
N VAL A 16 -0.92 11.97 6.37
CA VAL A 16 -0.46 13.35 6.54
C VAL A 16 0.64 13.47 7.60
N ILE A 17 0.60 12.66 8.66
CA ILE A 17 1.66 12.59 9.68
C ILE A 17 2.89 11.88 9.10
N GLY A 18 2.69 10.76 8.39
CA GLY A 18 3.76 9.97 7.78
C GLY A 18 4.62 10.77 6.80
N ARG A 19 4.01 11.64 5.97
CA ARG A 19 4.74 12.43 4.95
C ARG A 19 5.90 13.27 5.49
N LYS A 20 5.87 13.67 6.77
CA LYS A 20 6.96 14.42 7.41
C LYS A 20 8.19 13.55 7.74
N ASN A 21 8.02 12.24 7.84
CA ASN A 21 9.05 11.28 8.25
C ASN A 21 9.61 10.45 7.08
N TRP A 22 9.05 10.61 5.89
CA TRP A 22 9.42 9.78 4.76
C TRP A 22 10.55 10.46 3.96
N LEU A 23 11.57 9.69 3.56
CA LEU A 23 12.81 10.21 2.98
C LEU A 23 12.71 10.75 1.53
N PHE A 24 11.56 10.62 0.85
CA PHE A 24 11.50 10.76 -0.62
C PHE A 24 10.39 11.70 -1.16
N HIS A 25 9.82 12.62 -0.38
CA HIS A 25 8.68 13.47 -0.83
C HIS A 25 9.08 14.79 -1.48
N ASP A 26 10.38 15.03 -1.62
CA ASP A 26 10.89 16.29 -2.13
C ASP A 26 10.68 16.46 -3.65
N THR A 27 10.26 15.39 -4.34
CA THR A 27 9.99 15.42 -5.79
C THR A 27 8.58 14.90 -6.12
N PRO A 28 7.94 15.38 -7.21
CA PRO A 28 6.65 14.86 -7.68
C PRO A 28 6.66 13.35 -7.95
N GLN A 29 7.82 12.83 -8.40
CA GLN A 29 8.02 11.40 -8.65
C GLN A 29 8.01 10.62 -7.34
N GLY A 30 8.72 11.11 -6.32
CA GLY A 30 8.73 10.51 -5.00
C GLY A 30 7.38 10.59 -4.28
N ALA A 31 6.64 11.70 -4.44
CA ALA A 31 5.26 11.82 -3.97
C ALA A 31 4.35 10.76 -4.62
N THR A 32 4.47 10.56 -5.94
CA THR A 32 3.70 9.56 -6.69
C THR A 32 4.05 8.12 -6.27
N ALA A 33 5.34 7.81 -6.13
CA ALA A 33 5.80 6.49 -5.69
C ALA A 33 5.25 6.15 -4.29
N SER A 34 5.22 7.15 -3.41
CA SER A 34 4.78 6.98 -2.03
C SER A 34 3.27 6.85 -1.92
N ALA A 35 2.51 7.61 -2.72
CA ALA A 35 1.07 7.40 -2.85
C ALA A 35 0.75 5.96 -3.28
N ARG A 36 1.47 5.42 -4.28
CA ARG A 36 1.29 4.03 -4.73
C ARG A 36 1.59 3.01 -3.62
N LEU A 37 2.68 3.20 -2.88
CA LEU A 37 3.04 2.31 -1.77
C LEU A 37 1.97 2.34 -0.66
N TYR A 38 1.46 3.52 -0.31
CA TYR A 38 0.41 3.66 0.69
C TYR A 38 -0.91 3.05 0.24
N SER A 39 -1.33 3.30 -1.00
CA SER A 39 -2.51 2.64 -1.57
C SER A 39 -2.39 1.12 -1.47
N LEU A 40 -1.21 0.57 -1.70
CA LEU A 40 -0.95 -0.85 -1.60
C LEU A 40 -1.04 -1.38 -0.16
N ILE A 41 -0.45 -0.65 0.80
CA ILE A 41 -0.53 -0.97 2.23
C ILE A 41 -1.98 -0.95 2.72
N GLU A 42 -2.73 0.10 2.40
CA GLU A 42 -4.13 0.21 2.82
C GLU A 42 -5.01 -0.85 2.15
N THR A 43 -4.73 -1.20 0.88
CA THR A 43 -5.40 -2.33 0.21
C THR A 43 -5.07 -3.65 0.90
N ALA A 44 -3.82 -3.86 1.33
CA ALA A 44 -3.42 -5.06 2.06
C ALA A 44 -4.15 -5.18 3.40
N LYS A 45 -4.22 -4.10 4.18
CA LYS A 45 -4.99 -4.05 5.43
C LYS A 45 -6.48 -4.32 5.19
N ALA A 46 -7.06 -3.72 4.16
CA ALA A 46 -8.47 -3.91 3.80
C ALA A 46 -8.80 -5.36 3.42
N ASN A 47 -7.81 -6.10 2.91
CA ASN A 47 -7.92 -7.54 2.61
C ASN A 47 -7.46 -8.44 3.77
N GLY A 48 -7.23 -7.89 4.96
CA GLY A 48 -6.87 -8.65 6.16
C GLY A 48 -5.41 -9.10 6.26
N HIS A 49 -4.53 -8.57 5.42
CA HIS A 49 -3.10 -8.89 5.46
C HIS A 49 -2.36 -8.03 6.48
N GLU A 50 -1.35 -8.60 7.14
CA GLU A 50 -0.37 -7.83 7.91
C GLU A 50 0.57 -7.12 6.90
N PRO A 51 0.64 -5.77 6.88
CA PRO A 51 1.33 -5.04 5.81
C PRO A 51 2.82 -5.36 5.67
N SER A 52 3.55 -5.55 6.77
CA SER A 52 4.99 -5.83 6.73
C SER A 52 5.27 -7.17 6.08
N ARG A 53 4.54 -8.21 6.50
CA ARG A 53 4.61 -9.57 5.95
C ARG A 53 4.22 -9.58 4.47
N TYR A 54 3.13 -8.90 4.11
CA TYR A 54 2.69 -8.77 2.72
C TYR A 54 3.76 -8.12 1.84
N LEU A 55 4.29 -6.96 2.24
CA LEU A 55 5.31 -6.25 1.46
C LEU A 55 6.59 -7.06 1.32
N ARG A 56 7.00 -7.75 2.40
CA ARG A 56 8.18 -8.62 2.36
C ARG A 56 7.99 -9.77 1.38
N TYR A 57 6.83 -10.42 1.37
CA TYR A 57 6.50 -11.45 0.39
C TYR A 57 6.45 -10.87 -1.03
N LEU A 58 5.76 -9.75 -1.23
CA LEU A 58 5.66 -9.08 -2.52
C LEU A 58 7.03 -8.76 -3.11
N PHE A 59 7.92 -8.11 -2.34
CA PHE A 59 9.24 -7.71 -2.83
C PHE A 59 10.20 -8.88 -3.01
N ALA A 60 10.03 -9.99 -2.27
CA ALA A 60 10.79 -11.21 -2.48
C ALA A 60 10.34 -11.95 -3.76
N THR A 61 9.03 -11.98 -4.04
CA THR A 61 8.46 -12.77 -5.14
C THR A 61 8.38 -11.98 -6.45
N TYR A 62 8.13 -10.67 -6.41
CA TYR A 62 8.00 -9.86 -7.64
C TYR A 62 9.21 -9.94 -8.60
N PRO A 63 10.47 -10.00 -8.14
CA PRO A 63 11.63 -10.18 -9.00
C PRO A 63 11.64 -11.54 -9.72
N THR A 64 11.03 -12.59 -9.16
CA THR A 64 11.07 -13.95 -9.74
C THR A 64 10.13 -14.12 -10.94
N TYR A 65 9.17 -13.22 -11.13
CA TYR A 65 8.31 -13.22 -12.31
C TYR A 65 9.05 -12.65 -13.53
N SER A 66 9.15 -13.45 -14.60
CA SER A 66 9.63 -13.01 -15.91
C SER A 66 8.65 -12.05 -16.59
N ASP A 67 7.34 -12.32 -16.46
CA ASP A 67 6.27 -11.46 -16.96
C ASP A 67 5.66 -10.62 -15.81
N LYS A 68 5.92 -9.31 -15.84
CA LYS A 68 5.45 -8.38 -14.81
C LYS A 68 3.94 -8.13 -14.87
N THR A 69 3.29 -8.37 -16.00
CA THR A 69 1.83 -8.22 -16.10
C THR A 69 1.12 -9.33 -15.34
N LYS A 70 1.63 -10.56 -15.42
CA LYS A 70 1.15 -11.71 -14.64
C LYS A 70 1.45 -11.58 -13.15
N ALA A 71 2.57 -10.96 -12.79
CA ALA A 71 2.93 -10.73 -11.39
C ALA A 71 1.82 -9.96 -10.64
N ALA A 72 1.23 -8.93 -11.26
CA ALA A 72 0.12 -8.19 -10.66
C ALA A 72 -1.13 -9.06 -10.43
N ALA A 73 -1.44 -9.97 -11.36
CA ALA A 73 -2.56 -10.90 -11.20
C ALA A 73 -2.37 -11.86 -10.02
N HIS A 74 -1.13 -12.22 -9.66
CA HIS A 74 -0.88 -13.17 -8.58
C HIS A 74 -0.50 -12.53 -7.24
N LEU A 75 0.05 -11.32 -7.23
CA LEU A 75 0.64 -10.73 -6.03
C LEU A 75 -0.21 -9.63 -5.39
N LEU A 76 -1.28 -9.17 -6.04
CA LEU A 76 -2.15 -8.14 -5.45
C LEU A 76 -2.94 -8.68 -4.25
N PRO A 77 -3.26 -7.84 -3.25
CA PRO A 77 -3.76 -8.32 -1.96
C PRO A 77 -5.07 -9.09 -2.03
N TYR A 78 -5.94 -8.78 -2.99
CA TYR A 78 -7.23 -9.44 -3.17
C TYR A 78 -7.15 -10.78 -3.89
N ASN A 79 -5.98 -11.14 -4.43
CA ASN A 79 -5.73 -12.44 -5.07
C ASN A 79 -4.93 -13.39 -4.16
N LEU A 80 -4.53 -12.94 -2.97
CA LEU A 80 -3.78 -13.70 -1.99
C LEU A 80 -4.60 -13.96 -0.74
N LEU A 81 -4.40 -15.11 -0.12
CA LEU A 81 -4.92 -15.38 1.21
C LEU A 81 -3.89 -14.93 2.26
N PRO A 82 -4.29 -14.30 3.37
CA PRO A 82 -3.33 -13.87 4.41
C PRO A 82 -2.47 -15.00 4.99
N SER A 83 -2.89 -16.25 4.84
CA SER A 83 -2.17 -17.45 5.26
C SER A 83 -1.25 -18.07 4.21
N SER A 84 -1.24 -17.57 2.97
CA SER A 84 -0.55 -18.23 1.85
C SER A 84 0.94 -17.94 1.75
N TYR A 85 1.48 -17.09 2.62
CA TYR A 85 2.89 -16.69 2.71
C TYR A 85 3.24 -16.32 4.14
#